data_AF-A7I2C2-F1
#
_entry.id   AF-A7I2C2-F1
#
_cell.length_a   1.000
_cell.length_b   1.000
_cell.length_c   1.000
_cell.angle_alpha   90.00
_cell.angle_beta   90.00
_cell.angle_gamma   90.00
#
_symmetry.space_group_name_H-M   'P 1'
#
loop_
_entity.id
_entity.type
_entity.pdbx_description
1 polymer ?
#
loop_
_entity_poly.entity_id
_entity_poly.type
_entity_poly.pdbx_seq_one_letter_code
_entity_poly.pdbx_strand_id
1 'polypeptide(L)'
;MNEILENAKFSEIMCENIKNCINFLLDENQGFKILARFKFVEFDPPLPKEFTENFENFILFELANYTFETAQIVGDNLTFDAAFGEENFESEVKIPLFSVVQILVDEDVILINPAKTKRLNNKQVMEMFKKSLT
;
A
#
# COMPACT_ATOMS: atom_id res chain seq x y z
N MET A 1 14.60 -18.39 8.79
CA MET A 1 14.39 -17.13 8.05
C MET A 1 14.13 -17.53 6.60
N ASN A 2 13.01 -17.10 5.99
CA ASN A 2 12.68 -17.55 4.63
C ASN A 2 13.27 -16.55 3.63
N GLU A 3 14.45 -16.87 3.09
CA GLU A 3 15.27 -15.99 2.25
C GLU A 3 14.51 -15.41 1.05
N ILE A 4 13.49 -16.13 0.53
CA ILE A 4 12.70 -15.64 -0.60
C ILE A 4 11.77 -14.49 -0.24
N LEU A 5 11.19 -14.48 0.98
CA LEU A 5 10.25 -13.44 1.42
C LEU A 5 10.97 -12.12 1.76
N GLU A 6 12.26 -12.19 2.01
CA GLU A 6 13.13 -11.05 2.27
C GLU A 6 13.90 -10.60 1.02
N ASN A 7 13.76 -11.33 -0.09
CA ASN A 7 14.43 -11.03 -1.35
C ASN A 7 13.88 -9.74 -1.98
N ALA A 8 14.77 -8.80 -2.31
CA ALA A 8 14.38 -7.50 -2.87
C ALA A 8 13.69 -7.62 -4.24
N LYS A 9 14.18 -8.51 -5.11
CA LYS A 9 13.57 -8.75 -6.42
C LYS A 9 12.16 -9.35 -6.27
N PHE A 10 11.96 -10.23 -5.29
CA PHE A 10 10.62 -10.73 -4.99
C PHE A 10 9.69 -9.61 -4.49
N SER A 11 10.18 -8.71 -3.63
CA SER A 11 9.42 -7.53 -3.20
C SER A 11 9.05 -6.61 -4.37
N GLU A 12 9.96 -6.39 -5.33
CA GLU A 12 9.67 -5.64 -6.55
C GLU A 12 8.59 -6.31 -7.41
N ILE A 13 8.69 -7.63 -7.62
CA ILE A 13 7.65 -8.40 -8.33
C ILE A 13 6.30 -8.23 -7.65
N MET A 14 6.26 -8.32 -6.31
CA MET A 14 5.01 -8.13 -5.57
C MET A 14 4.46 -6.71 -5.69
N CYS A 15 5.32 -5.69 -5.66
CA CYS A 15 4.89 -4.30 -5.87
C CYS A 15 4.25 -4.11 -7.24
N GLU A 16 4.84 -4.68 -8.30
CA GLU A 16 4.24 -4.56 -9.64
C GLU A 16 2.97 -5.39 -9.79
N ASN A 17 2.88 -6.56 -9.14
CA ASN A 17 1.62 -7.30 -9.10
C ASN A 17 0.51 -6.51 -8.41
N ILE A 18 0.82 -5.84 -7.29
CA ILE A 18 -0.11 -4.95 -6.59
C ILE A 18 -0.52 -3.79 -7.52
N LYS A 19 0.44 -3.13 -8.16
CA LYS A 19 0.18 -2.02 -9.09
C LYS A 19 -0.75 -2.42 -10.23
N ASN A 20 -0.44 -3.54 -10.88
CA ASN A 20 -1.23 -4.06 -12.00
C ASN A 20 -2.64 -4.45 -11.55
N CYS A 21 -2.78 -5.04 -10.37
CA CYS A 21 -4.07 -5.41 -9.79
C CYS A 21 -4.92 -4.17 -9.50
N ILE A 22 -4.35 -3.16 -8.85
CA ILE A 22 -5.06 -1.90 -8.57
C ILE A 22 -5.48 -1.20 -9.86
N ASN A 23 -4.57 -1.06 -10.83
CA ASN A 23 -4.89 -0.43 -12.12
C ASN A 23 -6.02 -1.16 -12.84
N PHE A 24 -6.00 -2.49 -12.86
CA PHE A 24 -7.09 -3.29 -13.44
C PHE A 24 -8.43 -2.99 -12.75
N LEU A 25 -8.48 -2.94 -11.42
CA LEU A 25 -9.72 -2.64 -10.69
C LEU A 25 -10.22 -1.21 -10.94
N LEU A 26 -9.30 -0.24 -11.03
CA LEU A 26 -9.64 1.14 -11.38
C LEU A 26 -10.19 1.23 -12.81
N ASP A 27 -9.55 0.56 -13.77
CA ASP A 27 -9.96 0.53 -15.19
C ASP A 27 -11.34 -0.12 -15.37
N GLU A 28 -11.64 -1.18 -14.60
CA GLU A 28 -12.95 -1.86 -14.60
C GLU A 28 -14.01 -1.14 -13.74
N ASN A 29 -13.68 0.01 -13.15
CA ASN A 29 -14.56 0.75 -12.24
C ASN A 29 -15.10 -0.12 -11.09
N GLN A 30 -14.26 -1.01 -10.56
CA GLN A 30 -14.60 -1.98 -9.52
C GLN A 30 -14.03 -1.54 -8.17
N GLY A 31 -14.90 -1.25 -7.21
CA GLY A 31 -14.50 -0.96 -5.83
C GLY A 31 -13.76 -2.12 -5.17
N PHE A 32 -12.83 -1.79 -4.26
CA PHE A 32 -11.96 -2.79 -3.62
C PHE A 32 -11.53 -2.35 -2.22
N LYS A 33 -11.04 -3.29 -1.43
CA LYS A 33 -10.46 -3.02 -0.10
C LYS A 33 -8.97 -3.31 -0.10
N ILE A 34 -8.19 -2.50 0.62
CA ILE A 34 -6.75 -2.70 0.81
C ILE A 34 -6.43 -2.79 2.29
N LEU A 35 -5.76 -3.88 2.65
CA LEU A 35 -5.11 -4.01 3.96
C LEU A 35 -3.65 -3.58 3.81
N ALA A 36 -3.25 -2.52 4.51
CA ALA A 36 -1.89 -1.97 4.45
C ALA A 36 -1.23 -1.92 5.83
N ARG A 37 0.10 -1.93 5.87
CA ARG A 37 0.86 -1.74 7.11
C ARG A 37 0.77 -0.26 7.53
N PHE A 38 0.07 0.01 8.62
CA PHE A 38 -0.27 1.37 9.06
C PHE A 38 0.96 2.29 9.19
N LYS A 39 2.07 1.77 9.70
CA LYS A 39 3.34 2.53 9.88
C LYS A 39 3.94 3.15 8.61
N PHE A 40 3.42 2.82 7.42
CA PHE A 40 3.89 3.36 6.14
C PHE A 40 2.83 4.21 5.44
N VAL A 41 1.63 4.30 5.99
CA VAL A 41 0.56 5.12 5.44
C VAL A 41 0.79 6.57 5.85
N GLU A 42 0.75 7.46 4.87
CA GLU A 42 0.87 8.90 5.06
C GLU A 42 -0.50 9.54 4.92
N PHE A 43 -0.77 10.57 5.73
CA PHE A 43 -2.00 11.35 5.74
C PHE A 43 -1.64 12.82 5.62
N ASP A 44 -2.27 13.51 4.68
CA ASP A 44 -2.12 14.96 4.49
C ASP A 44 -3.52 15.62 4.38
N PRO A 45 -3.96 16.42 5.36
CA PRO A 45 -3.28 16.70 6.63
C PRO A 45 -3.17 15.49 7.57
N PRO A 46 -2.19 15.46 8.49
CA PRO A 46 -2.08 14.37 9.47
C PRO A 46 -3.34 14.22 10.32
N LEU A 47 -3.79 12.98 10.49
CA LEU A 47 -4.95 12.67 11.33
C LEU A 47 -4.68 13.04 12.81
N PRO A 48 -5.68 13.63 13.50
CA PRO A 48 -5.67 13.74 14.95
C PRO A 48 -5.37 12.40 15.63
N LYS A 49 -4.63 12.46 16.75
CA LYS A 49 -4.15 11.24 17.45
C LYS A 49 -5.28 10.28 17.80
N GLU A 50 -6.43 10.82 18.20
CA GLU A 50 -7.64 10.08 18.56
C GLU A 50 -8.14 9.13 17.46
N PHE A 51 -7.93 9.46 16.18
CA PHE A 51 -8.26 8.56 15.07
C PHE A 51 -7.23 7.44 14.90
N THR A 52 -5.98 7.69 15.31
CA THR A 52 -4.86 6.76 15.14
C THR A 52 -4.58 5.87 16.34
N GLU A 53 -5.11 6.19 17.52
CA GLU A 53 -4.87 5.45 18.77
C GLU A 53 -5.33 3.99 18.70
N ASN A 54 -6.30 3.69 17.84
CA ASN A 54 -6.83 2.34 17.62
C ASN A 54 -6.22 1.64 16.40
N PHE A 55 -5.37 2.32 15.62
CA PHE A 55 -4.74 1.69 14.47
C PHE A 55 -3.63 0.76 14.94
N GLU A 56 -3.85 -0.54 14.72
CA GLU A 56 -2.86 -1.58 15.02
C GLU A 56 -1.70 -1.56 13.99
N ASN A 57 -1.07 -2.72 13.78
CA ASN A 57 -0.02 -2.89 12.76
C ASN A 57 -0.54 -2.70 11.32
N PHE A 58 -1.85 -2.86 11.12
CA PHE A 58 -2.51 -2.82 9.83
C PHE A 58 -3.75 -1.93 9.87
N ILE A 59 -4.10 -1.38 8.72
CA ILE A 59 -5.31 -0.61 8.50
C ILE A 59 -5.98 -1.12 7.23
N LEU A 60 -7.30 -1.26 7.28
CA LEU A 60 -8.13 -1.63 6.13
C LEU A 60 -8.80 -0.37 5.58
N PHE A 61 -8.60 -0.11 4.29
CA PHE A 61 -9.30 0.93 3.56
C PHE A 61 -10.29 0.30 2.59
N GLU A 62 -11.50 0.82 2.55
CA GLU A 62 -12.49 0.52 1.50
C GLU A 62 -12.50 1.66 0.49
N LEU A 63 -12.17 1.35 -0.76
CA LEU A 63 -12.16 2.29 -1.86
C LEU A 63 -13.45 2.10 -2.64
N ALA A 64 -14.46 2.89 -2.25
CA ALA A 64 -15.77 2.96 -2.87
C ALA A 64 -16.23 4.42 -2.94
N ASN A 65 -17.21 4.73 -3.79
CA ASN A 65 -17.78 6.06 -3.97
C ASN A 65 -16.67 7.13 -4.16
N TYR A 66 -16.74 8.26 -3.47
CA TYR A 66 -15.77 9.35 -3.56
C TYR A 66 -14.31 8.90 -3.33
N THR A 67 -14.07 8.01 -2.36
CA THR A 67 -12.72 7.46 -2.11
C THR A 67 -12.19 6.70 -3.33
N PHE A 68 -13.06 6.00 -4.06
CA PHE A 68 -12.69 5.34 -5.30
C PHE A 68 -12.47 6.35 -6.44
N GLU A 69 -13.33 7.35 -6.57
CA GLU A 69 -13.26 8.36 -7.64
C GLU A 69 -11.94 9.15 -7.62
N THR A 70 -11.35 9.32 -6.44
CA THR A 70 -10.05 10.01 -6.26
C THR A 70 -8.85 9.06 -6.26
N ALA A 71 -9.09 7.75 -6.31
CA ALA A 71 -8.05 6.74 -6.21
C ALA A 71 -7.20 6.67 -7.48
N GLN A 72 -5.87 6.73 -7.32
CA GLN A 72 -4.93 6.65 -8.43
C GLN A 72 -3.55 6.16 -7.99
N ILE A 73 -2.80 5.58 -8.93
CA ILE A 73 -1.39 5.25 -8.72
C ILE A 73 -0.49 6.44 -9.09
N VAL A 74 0.19 7.01 -8.10
CA VAL A 74 1.20 8.06 -8.28
C VAL A 74 2.59 7.51 -7.95
N GLY A 75 3.34 7.17 -8.99
CA GLY A 75 4.65 6.52 -8.86
C GLY A 75 4.53 5.10 -8.29
N ASP A 76 5.02 4.93 -7.05
CA ASP A 76 4.96 3.69 -6.28
C ASP A 76 4.00 3.78 -5.08
N ASN A 77 3.03 4.68 -5.15
CA ASN A 77 2.00 4.85 -4.13
C ASN A 77 0.62 4.77 -4.76
N LEU A 78 -0.32 4.22 -4.00
CA LEU A 78 -1.74 4.46 -4.19
C LEU A 78 -2.11 5.72 -3.37
N THR A 79 -2.79 6.66 -3.99
CA THR A 79 -3.31 7.87 -3.34
C THR A 79 -4.81 7.96 -3.52
N PHE A 80 -5.54 8.42 -2.51
CA PHE A 80 -6.98 8.68 -2.56
C PHE A 80 -7.37 9.62 -1.42
N ASP A 81 -8.50 10.30 -1.56
CA ASP A 81 -9.06 11.12 -0.49
C ASP A 81 -10.02 10.29 0.38
N ALA A 82 -9.96 10.48 1.69
CA ALA A 82 -10.88 9.84 2.62
C ALA A 82 -11.29 10.80 3.75
N ALA A 83 -12.52 10.61 4.24
CA ALA A 83 -13.05 11.31 5.40
C ALA A 83 -13.04 10.38 6.62
N PHE A 84 -12.57 10.89 7.77
CA PHE A 84 -12.41 10.12 9.00
C PHE A 84 -13.26 10.68 10.14
N GLY A 85 -13.88 9.78 10.92
CA GLY A 85 -14.64 10.13 12.12
C GLY A 85 -15.99 10.79 11.86
N GLU A 86 -16.71 11.10 12.93
CA GLU A 86 -18.02 11.79 12.86
C GLU A 86 -17.90 13.23 12.32
N GLU A 87 -16.71 13.82 12.42
CA GLU A 87 -16.43 15.18 11.93
C GLU A 87 -16.12 15.24 10.43
N ASN A 88 -16.06 14.09 9.74
CA ASN A 88 -15.65 13.99 8.33
C ASN A 88 -14.31 14.69 8.06
N PHE A 89 -13.29 14.41 8.88
CA PHE A 89 -11.96 14.98 8.68
C PHE A 89 -11.39 14.47 7.35
N GLU A 90 -11.28 15.34 6.35
CA GLU A 90 -10.76 15.01 5.03
C GLU A 90 -9.24 14.98 5.05
N SER A 91 -8.67 13.92 4.49
CA SER A 91 -7.23 13.75 4.28
C SER A 91 -6.96 13.02 2.99
N GLU A 92 -5.95 13.47 2.25
CA GLU A 92 -5.30 12.66 1.23
C GLU A 92 -4.56 11.52 1.96
N VAL A 93 -4.84 10.28 1.57
CA VAL A 93 -4.20 9.07 2.07
C VAL A 93 -3.23 8.58 1.01
N LYS A 94 -2.00 8.30 1.43
CA LYS A 94 -0.95 7.78 0.55
C LYS A 94 -0.38 6.49 1.09
N ILE A 95 -0.49 5.44 0.29
CA ILE A 95 -0.09 4.07 0.63
C ILE A 95 1.03 3.63 -0.31
N PRO A 96 2.27 3.48 0.18
CA PRO A 96 3.34 2.88 -0.60
C PRO A 96 2.99 1.44 -0.97
N LEU A 97 3.15 1.05 -2.24
CA LEU A 97 2.69 -0.26 -2.72
C LEU A 97 3.35 -1.43 -1.98
N PHE A 98 4.62 -1.31 -1.58
CA PHE A 98 5.30 -2.35 -0.80
C PHE A 98 4.66 -2.61 0.58
N SER A 99 3.84 -1.67 1.08
CA SER A 99 3.15 -1.77 2.37
C SER A 99 1.80 -2.48 2.29
N VAL A 100 1.25 -2.64 1.08
CA VAL A 100 0.01 -3.40 0.84
C VAL A 100 0.25 -4.87 1.17
N VAL A 101 -0.64 -5.43 1.99
CA VAL A 101 -0.61 -6.81 2.45
C VAL A 101 -1.64 -7.65 1.70
N GLN A 102 -2.83 -7.09 1.47
CA GLN A 102 -3.90 -7.75 0.74
C GLN A 102 -4.71 -6.76 -0.09
N ILE A 103 -5.29 -7.26 -1.18
CA ILE A 103 -6.35 -6.62 -1.93
C ILE A 103 -7.56 -7.56 -1.94
N LEU A 104 -8.73 -7.02 -1.61
CA LEU A 104 -9.99 -7.74 -1.61
C LEU A 104 -10.98 -7.06 -2.54
N VAL A 105 -11.83 -7.85 -3.19
CA VAL A 105 -13.04 -7.38 -3.87
C VAL A 105 -14.21 -7.99 -3.13
N ASP A 106 -15.12 -7.15 -2.64
CA ASP A 106 -16.13 -7.50 -1.65
C ASP A 106 -15.49 -8.13 -0.39
N GLU A 107 -15.60 -9.46 -0.24
CA GLU A 107 -14.98 -10.24 0.85
C GLU A 107 -13.94 -11.25 0.34
N ASP A 108 -13.74 -11.34 -0.98
CA ASP A 108 -12.84 -12.29 -1.60
C ASP A 108 -11.43 -11.70 -1.76
N VAL A 109 -10.43 -12.43 -1.28
CA VAL A 109 -9.03 -12.06 -1.40
C VAL A 109 -8.52 -12.39 -2.80
N ILE A 110 -8.14 -11.37 -3.56
CA ILE A 110 -7.61 -11.53 -4.93
C ILE A 110 -6.09 -11.40 -5.00
N LEU A 111 -5.46 -10.80 -3.99
CA LEU A 111 -4.00 -10.69 -3.90
C LEU A 111 -3.55 -10.73 -2.43
N ILE A 112 -2.48 -11.49 -2.17
CA ILE A 112 -1.75 -11.50 -0.90
C ILE A 112 -0.28 -11.20 -1.19
N ASN A 113 0.29 -10.25 -0.46
CA ASN A 113 1.71 -9.91 -0.52
C ASN A 113 2.47 -10.48 0.69
N PRO A 114 3.21 -11.60 0.53
CA PRO A 114 3.98 -12.20 1.61
C PRO A 114 5.37 -11.56 1.77
N ALA A 115 5.76 -10.59 0.93
CA ALA A 115 7.06 -9.94 1.02
C ALA A 115 7.21 -9.16 2.34
N LYS A 116 8.39 -9.29 2.94
CA LYS A 116 8.75 -8.67 4.24
C LYS A 116 9.71 -7.50 4.09
N THR A 117 10.39 -7.41 2.96
CA THR A 117 11.44 -6.42 2.69
C THR A 117 10.86 -5.16 2.04
N LYS A 118 11.26 -3.99 2.56
CA LYS A 118 11.01 -2.70 1.90
C LYS A 118 11.73 -2.68 0.56
N ARG A 119 11.11 -2.07 -0.46
CA ARG A 119 11.78 -1.80 -1.74
C ARG A 119 13.13 -1.13 -1.47
N LEU A 120 14.21 -1.71 -1.99
CA LEU A 120 15.53 -1.12 -1.84
C LEU A 120 15.58 0.15 -2.68
N ASN A 121 16.09 1.23 -2.11
CA ASN A 121 16.36 2.42 -2.92
C ASN A 121 17.62 2.19 -3.79
N ASN A 122 17.80 3.03 -4.82
CA ASN A 122 18.93 2.92 -5.75
C ASN A 122 20.29 2.86 -5.03
N LYS A 123 20.43 3.53 -3.89
CA LYS A 123 21.65 3.50 -3.09
C LYS A 123 21.90 2.12 -2.47
N GLN A 124 20.86 1.50 -1.91
CA GLN A 124 20.91 0.15 -1.34
C GLN A 124 21.15 -0.93 -2.41
N VAL A 125 20.53 -0.78 -3.59
CA VAL A 125 20.77 -1.64 -4.74
C VAL A 125 22.23 -1.58 -5.17
N MET A 126 22.80 -0.37 -5.29
CA MET A 126 24.21 -0.16 -5.64
C MET A 126 25.18 -0.73 -4.60
N GLU A 127 24.84 -0.66 -3.30
CA GLU A 127 25.63 -1.27 -2.24
C GLU A 127 25.61 -2.82 -2.29
N MET A 128 24.48 -3.42 -2.66
CA MET A 128 24.40 -4.86 -2.85
C MET A 128 25.22 -5.34 -4.05
N PHE A 129 25.17 -4.62 -5.17
CA PHE A 129 26.01 -4.94 -6.34
C PHE A 129 27.50 -4.89 -6.00
N LYS A 130 27.94 -3.88 -5.23
CA LYS A 130 29.34 -3.77 -4.77
C LYS A 130 29.77 -4.96 -3.90
N LYS A 131 28.90 -5.44 -3.01
CA LYS A 131 29.19 -6.59 -2.14
C LYS A 131 29.25 -7.93 -2.89
N SER A 132 28.60 -8.06 -4.05
CA SER A 132 28.63 -9.28 -4.86
C SER A 132 29.92 -9.46 -5.68
N LEU A 133 30.73 -8.41 -5.79
CA LEU A 133 31.97 -8.36 -6.57
C LEU A 133 33.24 -8.46 -5.70
N THR A 134 33.08 -8.69 -4.39
CA THR A 134 34.14 -8.88 -3.39
C THR A 134 33.92 -10.18 -2.66
#